data_AF-A0A5R1NLN7-F1
#
_entry.id   AF-A0A5R1NLN7-F1
#
_cell.length_a   1.000
_cell.length_b   1.000
_cell.length_c   1.000
_cell.angle_alpha   90.00
_cell.angle_beta   90.00
_cell.angle_gamma   90.00
#
_symmetry.space_group_name_H-M   'P 1'
#
loop_
_entity.id
_entity.type
_entity.pdbx_description
1 polymer ?
#
loop_
_entity_poly.entity_id
_entity_poly.type
_entity_poly.pdbx_seq_one_letter_code
_entity_poly.pdbx_strand_id
1 'polypeptide(L)'
;MSLPEITDARTCGFPGCDEPVDATPGVGRPAGYCTNPAHNRAAAWRARRAESGRVERTVEDDKLPVDAARQRASVLRSQVAGMVEHLQQQLVVLVDELRTVADPDAAEAQIEAVTSDAAEQVASAAARANRAETAARKAEAERAEADAAAEESAVQVDELRTTLDALEQRAATLESDLVAAGEDNARANDELAALTTQLAILTLENVTTVAQLAEAQNLVTTATAIKDEAVTAARAAAVQADADEARAERAETEAANARALLDQVRLEGESVRAEVLVLNGRLATVISERDSATSEVTRERSYAEQRVTDVRAALEQQLTQLRADLDELRRSEREQRTRADRAEAQTTRPKQK
;
A
#
# COMPACT_ATOMS: atom_id res chain seq x y z
N MET A 1 -60.80 -55.48 -49.03
CA MET A 1 -61.60 -56.39 -49.86
C MET A 1 -62.73 -56.91 -49.01
N SER A 2 -63.96 -56.52 -49.33
CA SER A 2 -65.18 -56.90 -48.60
C SER A 2 -65.53 -58.36 -48.90
N LEU A 3 -65.78 -59.16 -47.86
CA LEU A 3 -66.34 -60.51 -47.99
C LEU A 3 -67.87 -60.40 -48.14
N PRO A 4 -68.51 -61.15 -49.06
CA PRO A 4 -69.94 -61.09 -49.29
C PRO A 4 -70.70 -61.93 -48.24
N GLU A 5 -71.79 -61.38 -47.70
CA GLU A 5 -72.81 -62.13 -46.96
C GLU A 5 -73.54 -63.09 -47.92
N ILE A 6 -73.39 -64.39 -47.70
CA ILE A 6 -74.22 -65.42 -48.33
C ILE A 6 -75.49 -65.54 -47.48
N THR A 7 -76.59 -64.98 -47.94
CA THR A 7 -77.92 -65.24 -47.39
C THR A 7 -78.49 -66.48 -48.06
N ASP A 8 -78.53 -67.59 -47.31
CA ASP A 8 -79.12 -68.87 -47.73
C ASP A 8 -80.66 -68.73 -47.76
N ALA A 9 -81.22 -68.35 -48.91
CA ALA A 9 -82.66 -68.15 -49.10
C ALA A 9 -83.38 -69.50 -49.16
N ARG A 10 -83.97 -69.95 -48.04
CA ARG A 10 -84.80 -71.16 -47.96
C ARG A 10 -86.22 -70.89 -48.48
N THR A 11 -86.82 -71.85 -49.15
CA THR A 11 -88.21 -71.77 -49.66
C THR A 11 -89.25 -72.26 -48.65
N CYS A 12 -90.50 -71.78 -48.79
CA CYS A 12 -91.62 -72.07 -47.91
C CYS A 12 -91.99 -73.57 -47.85
N GLY A 13 -92.19 -74.14 -46.66
CA GLY A 13 -92.55 -75.57 -46.49
C GLY A 13 -94.01 -75.94 -46.77
N PHE A 14 -94.81 -75.08 -47.42
CA PHE A 14 -96.21 -75.33 -47.75
C PHE A 14 -96.32 -76.05 -49.11
N PRO A 15 -97.14 -77.11 -49.27
CA PRO A 15 -97.25 -77.84 -50.54
C PRO A 15 -97.63 -76.92 -51.71
N GLY A 16 -96.75 -76.80 -52.72
CA GLY A 16 -96.98 -75.98 -53.92
C GLY A 16 -96.61 -74.50 -53.80
N CYS A 17 -95.86 -74.08 -52.77
CA CYS A 17 -95.38 -72.70 -52.62
C CYS A 17 -93.85 -72.63 -52.67
N ASP A 18 -93.30 -71.80 -53.57
CA ASP A 18 -91.85 -71.61 -53.76
C ASP A 18 -91.35 -70.23 -53.27
N GLU A 19 -92.15 -69.50 -52.49
CA GLU A 19 -91.74 -68.19 -51.96
C GLU A 19 -90.57 -68.32 -50.96
N PRO A 20 -89.58 -67.40 -51.01
CA PRO A 20 -88.48 -67.39 -50.06
C PRO A 20 -88.96 -67.01 -48.65
N VAL A 21 -88.32 -67.60 -47.65
CA VAL A 21 -88.57 -67.31 -46.24
C VAL A 21 -87.54 -66.29 -45.76
N ASP A 22 -88.01 -65.22 -45.11
CA ASP A 22 -87.13 -64.17 -44.58
C ASP A 22 -86.15 -64.73 -43.53
N ALA A 23 -84.87 -64.42 -43.72
CA ALA A 23 -83.83 -64.75 -42.75
C ALA A 23 -84.02 -63.88 -41.49
N THR A 24 -84.42 -64.50 -40.39
CA THR A 24 -84.58 -63.80 -39.11
C THR A 24 -83.19 -63.57 -38.50
N PRO A 25 -82.69 -62.33 -38.32
CA PRO A 25 -81.39 -62.09 -37.70
C PRO A 25 -81.54 -62.20 -36.18
N GLY A 26 -81.07 -63.30 -35.60
CA GLY A 26 -81.08 -63.51 -34.15
C GLY A 26 -80.90 -64.98 -33.76
N VAL A 27 -80.40 -65.24 -32.54
CA VAL A 27 -80.15 -66.59 -32.01
C VAL A 27 -81.49 -67.26 -31.67
N GLY A 28 -82.08 -67.94 -32.64
CA GLY A 28 -83.36 -68.63 -32.54
C GLY A 28 -83.61 -69.55 -33.73
N ARG A 29 -84.55 -70.50 -33.60
CA ARG A 29 -84.88 -71.45 -34.68
C ARG A 29 -85.46 -70.68 -35.88
N PRO A 30 -84.87 -70.77 -37.09
CA PRO A 30 -85.34 -70.03 -38.26
C PRO A 30 -86.80 -70.35 -38.62
N ALA A 31 -87.52 -69.36 -39.15
CA ALA A 31 -88.89 -69.54 -39.63
C ALA A 31 -88.94 -70.55 -40.80
N GLY A 32 -90.01 -71.36 -40.86
CA GLY A 32 -90.16 -72.43 -41.86
C GLY A 32 -91.18 -72.16 -42.97
N TYR A 33 -91.86 -71.01 -42.93
CA TYR A 33 -92.92 -70.63 -43.88
C TYR A 33 -92.80 -69.15 -44.24
N CYS A 34 -93.26 -68.74 -45.43
CA CYS A 34 -93.25 -67.35 -45.88
C CYS A 34 -94.21 -66.46 -45.08
N THR A 35 -94.18 -65.15 -45.32
CA THR A 35 -95.01 -64.13 -44.64
C THR A 35 -96.52 -64.22 -44.95
N ASN A 36 -96.95 -65.12 -45.84
CA ASN A 36 -98.36 -65.36 -46.10
C ASN A 36 -99.04 -66.05 -44.90
N PRO A 37 -100.04 -65.42 -44.24
CA PRO A 37 -100.69 -65.98 -43.05
C PRO A 37 -101.45 -67.30 -43.31
N ALA A 38 -101.79 -67.60 -44.57
CA ALA A 38 -102.37 -68.89 -44.96
C ALA A 38 -101.34 -70.04 -44.96
N HIS A 39 -100.04 -69.73 -45.04
CA HIS A 39 -98.95 -70.72 -45.09
C HIS A 39 -98.37 -70.95 -43.70
N ASN A 40 -99.02 -71.82 -42.94
CA ASN A 40 -98.57 -72.23 -41.62
C ASN A 40 -98.64 -73.75 -41.45
N ARG A 41 -98.03 -74.25 -40.37
CA ARG A 41 -97.92 -75.68 -40.09
C ARG A 41 -99.27 -76.40 -40.05
N ALA A 42 -100.29 -75.76 -39.49
CA ALA A 42 -101.63 -76.33 -39.36
C ALA A 42 -102.37 -76.40 -40.72
N ALA A 43 -102.14 -75.42 -41.59
CA ALA A 43 -102.66 -75.41 -42.96
C ALA A 43 -101.94 -76.43 -43.86
N ALA A 44 -100.61 -76.51 -43.77
CA ALA A 44 -99.80 -77.48 -44.52
C ALA A 44 -100.16 -78.93 -44.18
N TRP A 45 -100.47 -79.20 -42.91
CA TRP A 45 -100.93 -80.52 -42.48
C TRP A 45 -102.33 -80.86 -43.00
N ARG A 46 -103.25 -79.89 -43.01
CA ARG A 46 -104.60 -80.07 -43.59
C ARG A 46 -104.54 -80.32 -45.11
N ALA A 47 -103.69 -79.60 -45.83
CA ALA A 47 -103.47 -79.80 -47.26
C ALA A 47 -102.95 -81.21 -47.58
N ARG A 48 -101.94 -81.70 -46.84
CA ARG A 48 -101.41 -83.07 -47.04
C ARG A 48 -102.43 -84.17 -46.71
N ARG A 49 -103.33 -83.92 -45.75
CA ARG A 49 -104.38 -84.87 -45.38
C ARG A 49 -105.51 -84.93 -46.43
N ALA A 50 -105.79 -83.82 -47.12
CA ALA A 50 -106.71 -83.80 -48.26
C ALA A 50 -106.16 -84.60 -49.45
N GLU A 51 -104.85 -84.53 -49.71
CA GLU A 51 -104.17 -85.31 -50.76
C GLU A 51 -104.16 -86.83 -50.46
N SER A 52 -104.12 -87.20 -49.17
CA SER A 52 -104.01 -88.61 -48.73
C SER A 52 -105.37 -89.32 -48.54
N GLY A 53 -106.50 -88.64 -48.79
CA GLY A 53 -107.86 -89.15 -48.57
C GLY A 53 -108.51 -89.90 -49.74
N ARG A 54 -107.82 -90.09 -50.87
CA ARG A 54 -108.32 -90.86 -52.03
C ARG A 54 -107.67 -92.25 -52.10
N VAL A 55 -108.13 -93.18 -51.28
CA VAL A 55 -107.96 -94.63 -51.52
C VAL A 55 -109.29 -95.30 -51.19
N GLU A 56 -110.05 -95.63 -52.23
CA GLU A 56 -111.35 -96.29 -52.14
C GLU A 56 -111.15 -97.78 -52.50
N ARG A 57 -111.43 -98.67 -51.54
CA ARG A 57 -111.55 -100.11 -51.76
C ARG A 57 -112.74 -100.59 -50.97
N THR A 58 -113.80 -100.98 -51.68
CA THR A 58 -114.95 -101.70 -51.13
C THR A 58 -115.08 -103.05 -51.82
N VAL A 59 -115.25 -104.05 -50.96
CA VAL A 59 -115.48 -105.47 -51.22
C VAL A 59 -116.86 -105.77 -50.66
N GLU A 60 -117.71 -106.48 -51.42
CA GLU A 60 -118.65 -107.53 -50.97
C GLU A 60 -119.44 -107.99 -52.21
N ASP A 61 -119.35 -109.24 -52.67
CA ASP A 61 -119.71 -110.54 -52.09
C ASP A 61 -121.23 -110.78 -52.10
N ASP A 62 -121.66 -111.84 -52.81
CA ASP A 62 -122.68 -112.72 -52.25
C ASP A 62 -122.76 -114.11 -52.96
N LYS A 63 -122.46 -115.14 -52.15
CA LYS A 63 -123.07 -116.50 -52.04
C LYS A 63 -122.21 -117.72 -52.42
N LEU A 64 -121.63 -118.38 -51.41
CA LEU A 64 -122.05 -119.68 -50.81
C LEU A 64 -120.96 -120.23 -49.81
N PRO A 65 -121.31 -120.90 -48.69
CA PRO A 65 -120.72 -120.60 -47.37
C PRO A 65 -119.91 -121.72 -46.69
N VAL A 66 -118.87 -122.29 -47.34
CA VAL A 66 -117.95 -123.25 -46.65
C VAL A 66 -116.45 -123.00 -46.93
N ASP A 67 -116.08 -122.34 -48.04
CA ASP A 67 -114.67 -122.05 -48.36
C ASP A 67 -114.12 -120.79 -47.66
N ALA A 68 -114.98 -119.84 -47.29
CA ALA A 68 -114.59 -118.59 -46.64
C ALA A 68 -113.98 -118.77 -45.24
N ALA A 69 -114.24 -119.90 -44.56
CA ALA A 69 -113.62 -120.21 -43.27
C ALA A 69 -112.18 -120.73 -43.44
N ARG A 70 -111.91 -121.51 -44.50
CA ARG A 70 -110.59 -122.06 -44.80
C ARG A 70 -109.64 -120.99 -45.32
N GLN A 71 -110.15 -120.06 -46.12
CA GLN A 71 -109.36 -118.95 -46.64
C GLN A 71 -109.03 -117.91 -45.57
N ARG A 72 -109.97 -117.63 -44.63
CA ARG A 72 -109.68 -116.80 -43.45
C ARG A 72 -108.65 -117.44 -42.51
N ALA A 73 -108.73 -118.75 -42.28
CA ALA A 73 -107.72 -119.46 -41.49
C ALA A 73 -106.33 -119.45 -42.16
N SER A 74 -106.27 -119.52 -43.49
CA SER A 74 -105.03 -119.37 -44.27
C SER A 74 -104.42 -117.97 -44.11
N VAL A 75 -105.23 -116.91 -44.27
CA VAL A 75 -104.77 -115.52 -44.11
C VAL A 75 -104.30 -115.24 -42.69
N LEU A 76 -105.05 -115.69 -41.67
CA LEU A 76 -104.63 -115.58 -40.27
C LEU A 76 -103.33 -116.36 -40.01
N ARG A 77 -103.16 -117.54 -40.61
CA ARG A 77 -101.95 -118.34 -40.45
C ARG A 77 -100.75 -117.68 -41.14
N SER A 78 -100.92 -117.07 -42.32
CA SER A 78 -99.89 -116.29 -43.00
C SER A 78 -99.56 -114.99 -42.27
N GLN A 79 -100.56 -114.34 -41.66
CA GLN A 79 -100.37 -113.13 -40.87
C GLN A 79 -99.63 -113.43 -39.56
N VAL A 80 -100.00 -114.52 -38.87
CA VAL A 80 -99.28 -115.00 -37.69
C VAL A 80 -97.86 -115.44 -38.07
N ALA A 81 -97.67 -116.12 -39.21
CA ALA A 81 -96.33 -116.48 -39.70
C ALA A 81 -95.47 -115.23 -39.99
N GLY A 82 -96.03 -114.23 -40.69
CA GLY A 82 -95.33 -112.97 -40.96
C GLY A 82 -95.06 -112.13 -39.70
N MET A 83 -95.97 -112.17 -38.71
CA MET A 83 -95.73 -111.54 -37.40
C MET A 83 -94.63 -112.27 -36.63
N VAL A 84 -94.58 -113.60 -36.69
CA VAL A 84 -93.52 -114.41 -36.08
C VAL A 84 -92.18 -114.15 -36.76
N GLU A 85 -92.14 -114.03 -38.09
CA GLU A 85 -90.93 -113.64 -38.83
C GLU A 85 -90.47 -112.22 -38.47
N HIS A 86 -91.40 -111.27 -38.36
CA HIS A 86 -91.08 -109.91 -37.93
C HIS A 86 -90.57 -109.86 -36.49
N LEU A 87 -91.18 -110.63 -35.58
CA LEU A 87 -90.75 -110.72 -34.19
C LEU A 87 -89.39 -111.41 -34.07
N GLN A 88 -89.11 -112.41 -34.92
CA GLN A 88 -87.79 -113.02 -35.03
C GLN A 88 -86.76 -112.02 -35.54
N GLN A 89 -87.08 -111.19 -36.54
CA GLN A 89 -86.21 -110.12 -37.01
C GLN A 89 -85.94 -109.08 -35.92
N GLN A 90 -86.97 -108.65 -35.19
CA GLN A 90 -86.83 -107.71 -34.07
C GLN A 90 -86.02 -108.30 -32.91
N LEU A 91 -86.20 -109.59 -32.60
CA LEU A 91 -85.39 -110.30 -31.60
C LEU A 91 -83.94 -110.44 -32.03
N VAL A 92 -83.67 -110.67 -33.33
CA VAL A 92 -82.30 -110.71 -33.85
C VAL A 92 -81.65 -109.33 -33.69
N VAL A 93 -82.33 -108.24 -34.06
CA VAL A 93 -81.83 -106.88 -33.86
C VAL A 93 -81.61 -106.57 -32.38
N LEU A 94 -82.57 -106.90 -31.51
CA LEU A 94 -82.46 -106.66 -30.07
C LEU A 94 -81.33 -107.49 -29.43
N VAL A 95 -81.14 -108.74 -29.85
CA VAL A 95 -80.02 -109.58 -29.38
C VAL A 95 -78.69 -109.04 -29.88
N ASP A 96 -78.64 -108.47 -31.08
CA ASP A 96 -77.43 -107.83 -31.63
C ASP A 96 -77.11 -106.51 -30.90
N GLU A 97 -78.13 -105.71 -30.59
CA GLU A 97 -78.01 -104.51 -29.75
C GLU A 97 -77.60 -104.88 -28.32
N LEU A 98 -78.21 -105.91 -27.73
CA LEU A 98 -77.84 -106.41 -26.40
C LEU A 98 -76.45 -107.02 -26.38
N ARG A 99 -76.00 -107.69 -27.45
CA ARG A 99 -74.62 -108.18 -27.57
C ARG A 99 -73.63 -107.04 -27.69
N THR A 100 -73.99 -105.97 -28.39
CA THR A 100 -73.18 -104.75 -28.52
C THR A 100 -73.09 -104.00 -27.18
N VAL A 101 -74.21 -103.91 -26.44
CA VAL A 101 -74.26 -103.25 -25.12
C VAL A 101 -73.65 -104.13 -24.01
N ALA A 102 -73.72 -105.45 -24.15
CA ALA A 102 -73.11 -106.42 -23.24
C ALA A 102 -71.73 -106.90 -23.70
N ASP A 103 -71.10 -106.20 -24.65
CA ASP A 103 -69.70 -106.42 -25.04
C ASP A 103 -68.79 -105.70 -24.03
N PRO A 104 -68.22 -106.40 -23.05
CA PRO A 104 -67.36 -105.79 -22.05
C PRO A 104 -66.07 -105.23 -22.67
N ASP A 105 -65.58 -105.81 -23.76
CA ASP A 105 -64.33 -105.41 -24.41
C ASP A 105 -64.51 -104.06 -25.12
N ALA A 106 -65.67 -103.84 -25.75
CA ALA A 106 -66.03 -102.54 -26.33
C ALA A 106 -66.18 -101.44 -25.27
N ALA A 107 -66.76 -101.76 -24.11
CA ALA A 107 -66.88 -100.82 -22.99
C ALA A 107 -65.51 -100.50 -22.36
N GLU A 108 -64.63 -101.49 -22.18
CA GLU A 108 -63.27 -101.31 -21.69
C GLU A 108 -62.45 -100.42 -22.63
N ALA A 109 -62.51 -100.67 -23.95
CA ALA A 109 -61.85 -99.84 -24.95
C ALA A 109 -62.36 -98.38 -24.94
N GLN A 110 -63.67 -98.16 -24.72
CA GLN A 110 -64.23 -96.81 -24.62
C GLN A 110 -63.81 -96.10 -23.32
N ILE A 111 -63.75 -96.82 -22.20
CA ILE A 111 -63.24 -96.27 -20.92
C ILE A 111 -61.75 -95.95 -21.06
N GLU A 112 -60.95 -96.83 -21.67
CA GLU A 112 -59.53 -96.58 -21.93
C GLU A 112 -59.33 -95.35 -22.83
N ALA A 113 -60.12 -95.21 -23.90
CA ALA A 113 -60.08 -94.03 -24.76
C ALA A 113 -60.46 -92.74 -24.01
N VAL A 114 -61.56 -92.74 -23.25
CA VAL A 114 -61.99 -91.56 -22.47
C VAL A 114 -61.00 -91.22 -21.35
N THR A 115 -60.42 -92.22 -20.70
CA THR A 115 -59.41 -92.00 -19.65
C THR A 115 -58.09 -91.49 -20.23
N SER A 116 -57.67 -91.97 -21.41
CA SER A 116 -56.53 -91.44 -22.15
C SER A 116 -56.77 -89.98 -22.57
N ASP A 117 -57.93 -89.67 -23.17
CA ASP A 117 -58.31 -88.29 -23.54
C ASP A 117 -58.36 -87.37 -22.32
N ALA A 118 -58.93 -87.84 -21.21
CA ALA A 118 -58.98 -87.09 -19.96
C ALA A 118 -57.56 -86.85 -19.39
N ALA A 119 -56.69 -87.86 -19.43
CA ALA A 119 -55.30 -87.74 -19.01
C ALA A 119 -54.53 -86.73 -19.90
N GLU A 120 -54.75 -86.74 -21.21
CA GLU A 120 -54.15 -85.77 -22.14
C GLU A 120 -54.67 -84.35 -21.86
N GLN A 121 -55.98 -84.18 -21.64
CA GLN A 121 -56.54 -82.88 -21.29
C GLN A 121 -55.99 -82.34 -19.96
N VAL A 122 -55.87 -83.19 -18.94
CA VAL A 122 -55.26 -82.82 -17.64
C VAL A 122 -53.79 -82.47 -17.82
N ALA A 123 -53.03 -83.26 -18.58
CA ALA A 123 -51.62 -82.98 -18.86
C ALA A 123 -51.45 -81.66 -19.62
N SER A 124 -52.29 -81.39 -20.63
CA SER A 124 -52.29 -80.13 -21.39
C SER A 124 -52.68 -78.94 -20.52
N ALA A 125 -53.68 -79.08 -19.65
CA ALA A 125 -54.08 -78.05 -18.70
C ALA A 125 -52.97 -77.77 -17.67
N ALA A 126 -52.36 -78.81 -17.10
CA ALA A 126 -51.23 -78.69 -16.19
C ALA A 126 -50.01 -78.03 -16.86
N ALA A 127 -49.69 -78.40 -18.11
CA ALA A 127 -48.62 -77.79 -18.86
C ALA A 127 -48.86 -76.31 -19.16
N ARG A 128 -50.12 -75.91 -19.44
CA ARG A 128 -50.51 -74.49 -19.59
C ARG A 128 -50.42 -73.73 -18.27
N ALA A 129 -50.88 -74.33 -17.16
CA ALA A 129 -50.80 -73.74 -15.83
C ALA A 129 -49.34 -73.51 -15.41
N ASN A 130 -48.47 -74.51 -15.56
CA ASN A 130 -47.05 -74.40 -15.23
C ASN A 130 -46.33 -73.34 -16.09
N ARG A 131 -46.66 -73.23 -17.38
CA ARG A 131 -46.14 -72.16 -18.26
C ARG A 131 -46.61 -70.78 -17.81
N ALA A 132 -47.89 -70.63 -17.47
CA ALA A 132 -48.43 -69.37 -16.97
C ALA A 132 -47.80 -68.98 -15.63
N GLU A 133 -47.60 -69.93 -14.72
CA GLU A 133 -46.93 -69.68 -13.43
C GLU A 133 -45.46 -69.30 -13.63
N THR A 134 -44.74 -69.99 -14.51
CA THR A 134 -43.34 -69.64 -14.82
C THR A 134 -43.24 -68.25 -15.45
N ALA A 135 -44.14 -67.92 -16.38
CA ALA A 135 -44.20 -66.59 -16.98
C ALA A 135 -44.54 -65.51 -15.95
N ALA A 136 -45.47 -65.77 -15.02
CA ALA A 136 -45.81 -64.85 -13.94
C ALA A 136 -44.63 -64.63 -12.99
N ARG A 137 -43.93 -65.70 -12.57
CA ARG A 137 -42.73 -65.60 -11.73
C ARG A 137 -41.62 -64.82 -12.43
N LYS A 138 -41.43 -65.04 -13.73
CA LYS A 138 -40.44 -64.30 -14.52
C LYS A 138 -40.78 -62.81 -14.60
N ALA A 139 -42.05 -62.48 -14.89
CA ALA A 139 -42.49 -61.09 -14.95
C ALA A 139 -42.38 -60.37 -13.58
N GLU A 140 -42.63 -61.09 -12.49
CA GLU A 140 -42.45 -60.55 -11.14
C GLU A 140 -40.96 -60.32 -10.82
N ALA A 141 -40.08 -61.24 -11.22
CA ALA A 141 -38.64 -61.05 -11.08
C ALA A 141 -38.14 -59.84 -11.90
N GLU A 142 -38.57 -59.71 -13.16
CA GLU A 142 -38.22 -58.57 -14.03
C GLU A 142 -38.74 -57.23 -13.44
N ARG A 143 -39.92 -57.22 -12.82
CA ARG A 143 -40.43 -56.04 -12.10
C ARG A 143 -39.61 -55.71 -10.87
N ALA A 144 -39.30 -56.70 -10.04
CA ALA A 144 -38.48 -56.49 -8.84
C ALA A 144 -37.07 -55.98 -9.19
N GLU A 145 -36.48 -56.47 -10.28
CA GLU A 145 -35.19 -55.96 -10.79
C GLU A 145 -35.31 -54.52 -11.30
N ALA A 146 -36.39 -54.18 -12.02
CA ALA A 146 -36.64 -52.82 -12.50
C ALA A 146 -36.88 -51.82 -11.35
N ASP A 147 -37.64 -52.22 -10.33
CA ASP A 147 -37.90 -51.41 -9.15
C ASP A 147 -36.61 -51.20 -8.34
N ALA A 148 -35.80 -52.24 -8.14
CA ALA A 148 -34.49 -52.13 -7.49
C ALA A 148 -33.54 -51.19 -8.23
N ALA A 149 -33.49 -51.28 -9.58
CA ALA A 149 -32.68 -50.37 -10.39
C ALA A 149 -33.19 -48.92 -10.34
N ALA A 150 -34.51 -48.70 -10.25
CA ALA A 150 -35.11 -47.38 -10.10
C ALA A 150 -34.82 -46.79 -8.72
N GLU A 151 -34.86 -47.59 -7.66
CA GLU A 151 -34.48 -47.18 -6.29
C GLU A 151 -32.99 -46.80 -6.22
N GLU A 152 -32.09 -47.61 -6.79
CA GLU A 152 -30.66 -47.29 -6.84
C GLU A 152 -30.41 -45.98 -7.61
N SER A 153 -31.09 -45.80 -8.74
CA SER A 153 -30.99 -44.56 -9.53
C SER A 153 -31.51 -43.35 -8.75
N ALA A 154 -32.59 -43.50 -7.99
CA ALA A 154 -33.14 -42.43 -7.15
C ALA A 154 -32.15 -42.04 -6.04
N VAL A 155 -31.54 -43.03 -5.38
CA VAL A 155 -30.49 -42.79 -4.37
C VAL A 155 -29.30 -42.07 -4.98
N GLN A 156 -28.80 -42.49 -6.15
CA GLN A 156 -27.70 -41.82 -6.84
C GLN A 156 -28.03 -40.37 -7.21
N VAL A 157 -29.26 -40.09 -7.66
CA VAL A 157 -29.71 -38.73 -7.97
C VAL A 157 -29.75 -37.85 -6.72
N ASP A 158 -30.24 -38.39 -5.59
CA ASP A 158 -30.28 -37.65 -4.33
C ASP A 158 -28.88 -37.43 -3.77
N GLU A 159 -27.98 -38.41 -3.85
CA GLU A 159 -26.55 -38.22 -3.53
C GLU A 159 -25.94 -37.11 -4.40
N LEU A 160 -26.11 -37.16 -5.73
CA LEU A 160 -25.60 -36.13 -6.62
C LEU A 160 -26.17 -34.73 -6.29
N ARG A 161 -27.46 -34.62 -5.99
CA ARG A 161 -28.07 -33.36 -5.53
C ARG A 161 -27.42 -32.84 -4.26
N THR A 162 -27.23 -33.69 -3.24
CA THR A 162 -26.57 -33.26 -2.00
C THR A 162 -25.13 -32.80 -2.25
N THR A 163 -24.39 -33.47 -3.15
CA THR A 163 -23.04 -33.03 -3.52
C THR A 163 -23.02 -31.72 -4.29
N LEU A 164 -23.99 -31.49 -5.18
CA LEU A 164 -24.13 -30.22 -5.91
C LEU A 164 -24.45 -29.08 -4.95
N ASP A 165 -25.41 -29.26 -4.05
CA ASP A 165 -25.77 -28.26 -3.03
C ASP A 165 -24.55 -27.92 -2.16
N ALA A 166 -23.76 -28.91 -1.76
CA ALA A 166 -22.54 -28.70 -0.97
C ALA A 166 -21.45 -27.95 -1.77
N LEU A 167 -21.31 -28.23 -3.07
CA LEU A 167 -20.37 -27.53 -3.95
C LEU A 167 -20.81 -26.09 -4.20
N GLU A 168 -22.10 -25.84 -4.40
CA GLU A 168 -22.67 -24.50 -4.56
C GLU A 168 -22.49 -23.66 -3.29
N GLN A 169 -22.76 -24.23 -2.11
CA GLN A 169 -22.48 -23.56 -0.84
C GLN A 169 -20.99 -23.24 -0.70
N ARG A 170 -20.10 -24.18 -1.03
CA ARG A 170 -18.66 -23.94 -0.99
C ARG A 170 -18.23 -22.86 -1.97
N ALA A 171 -18.78 -22.85 -3.18
CA ALA A 171 -18.51 -21.81 -4.18
C ALA A 171 -18.95 -20.44 -3.66
N ALA A 172 -20.15 -20.33 -3.07
CA ALA A 172 -20.63 -19.08 -2.47
C ALA A 172 -19.74 -18.60 -1.31
N THR A 173 -19.26 -19.51 -0.46
CA THR A 173 -18.31 -19.13 0.61
C THR A 173 -16.98 -18.62 0.04
N LEU A 174 -16.44 -19.29 -0.98
CA LEU A 174 -15.18 -18.86 -1.61
C LEU A 174 -15.34 -17.53 -2.34
N GLU A 175 -16.49 -17.27 -2.97
CA GLU A 175 -16.79 -15.97 -3.59
C GLU A 175 -16.84 -14.86 -2.53
N SER A 176 -17.52 -15.11 -1.40
CA SER A 176 -17.53 -14.18 -0.26
C SER A 176 -16.12 -13.92 0.29
N ASP A 177 -15.31 -14.96 0.47
CA ASP A 177 -13.93 -14.84 0.96
C ASP A 177 -13.05 -14.07 -0.03
N LEU A 178 -13.23 -14.27 -1.33
CA LEU A 178 -12.50 -13.52 -2.38
C LEU A 178 -12.88 -12.04 -2.37
N VAL A 179 -14.16 -11.71 -2.17
CA VAL A 179 -14.60 -10.31 -2.03
C VAL A 179 -13.97 -9.68 -0.79
N ALA A 180 -14.04 -10.35 0.37
CA ALA A 180 -13.42 -9.85 1.61
C ALA A 180 -11.90 -9.66 1.46
N ALA A 181 -11.21 -10.61 0.86
CA ALA A 181 -9.77 -10.50 0.58
C ALA A 181 -9.45 -9.38 -0.42
N GLY A 182 -10.34 -9.11 -1.38
CA GLY A 182 -10.25 -7.97 -2.28
C GLY A 182 -10.36 -6.63 -1.56
N GLU A 183 -11.31 -6.50 -0.63
CA GLU A 183 -11.49 -5.31 0.21
C GLU A 183 -10.31 -5.10 1.18
N ASP A 184 -9.79 -6.17 1.78
CA ASP A 184 -8.58 -6.12 2.62
C ASP A 184 -7.37 -5.63 1.81
N ASN A 185 -7.17 -6.15 0.60
CA ASN A 185 -6.09 -5.68 -0.28
C ASN A 185 -6.25 -4.22 -0.70
N ALA A 186 -7.48 -3.78 -0.99
CA ALA A 186 -7.76 -2.38 -1.29
C ALA A 186 -7.38 -1.48 -0.10
N ARG A 187 -7.80 -1.84 1.12
CA ARG A 187 -7.44 -1.13 2.36
C ARG A 187 -5.93 -1.08 2.59
N ALA A 188 -5.24 -2.21 2.42
CA ALA A 188 -3.79 -2.26 2.56
C ALA A 188 -3.07 -1.37 1.53
N ASN A 189 -3.57 -1.31 0.30
CA ASN A 189 -3.01 -0.44 -0.74
C ASN A 189 -3.23 1.05 -0.42
N ASP A 190 -4.40 1.42 0.11
CA ASP A 190 -4.69 2.79 0.55
C ASP A 190 -3.78 3.21 1.72
N GLU A 191 -3.55 2.31 2.69
CA GLU A 191 -2.60 2.53 3.79
C GLU A 191 -1.16 2.69 3.28
N LEU A 192 -0.72 1.84 2.34
CA LEU A 192 0.61 1.96 1.72
C LEU A 192 0.77 3.29 0.97
N ALA A 193 -0.26 3.76 0.25
CA ALA A 193 -0.25 5.04 -0.43
C ALA A 193 -0.17 6.22 0.57
N ALA A 194 -0.91 6.14 1.68
CA ALA A 194 -0.86 7.13 2.74
C ALA A 194 0.52 7.19 3.42
N LEU A 195 1.10 6.03 3.76
CA LEU A 195 2.44 5.94 4.34
C LEU A 195 3.52 6.44 3.39
N THR A 196 3.40 6.14 2.09
CA THR A 196 4.32 6.63 1.06
C THR A 196 4.28 8.16 0.98
N THR A 197 3.08 8.74 1.04
CA THR A 197 2.90 10.21 1.06
C THR A 197 3.51 10.82 2.33
N GLN A 198 3.30 10.20 3.50
CA GLN A 198 3.87 10.67 4.76
C GLN A 198 5.41 10.62 4.76
N LEU A 199 6.00 9.56 4.21
CA LEU A 199 7.45 9.45 4.05
C LEU A 199 8.00 10.54 3.10
N ALA A 200 7.29 10.86 2.02
CA ALA A 200 7.68 11.95 1.13
C ALA A 200 7.66 13.32 1.84
N ILE A 201 6.66 13.57 2.71
CA ILE A 201 6.60 14.79 3.52
C ILE A 201 7.76 14.84 4.52
N LEU A 202 7.97 13.76 5.29
CA LEU A 202 9.05 13.70 6.28
C LEU A 202 10.45 13.80 5.66
N THR A 203 10.65 13.24 4.47
CA THR A 203 11.93 13.38 3.76
C THR A 203 12.17 14.81 3.30
N LEU A 204 11.13 15.53 2.84
CA LEU A 204 11.23 16.96 2.52
C LEU A 204 11.54 17.79 3.77
N GLU A 205 10.85 17.53 4.90
CA GLU A 205 11.12 18.17 6.18
C GLU A 205 12.54 17.88 6.70
N ASN A 206 13.05 16.67 6.49
CA ASN A 206 14.43 16.35 6.83
C ASN A 206 15.44 17.15 5.99
N VAL A 207 15.19 17.29 4.68
CA VAL A 207 16.04 18.09 3.81
C VAL A 207 16.03 19.57 4.23
N THR A 208 14.87 20.14 4.57
CA THR A 208 14.78 21.54 5.00
C THR A 208 15.45 21.76 6.35
N THR A 209 15.28 20.86 7.31
CA THR A 209 15.93 20.94 8.63
C THR A 209 17.45 20.79 8.53
N VAL A 210 17.95 19.91 7.66
CA VAL A 210 19.39 19.77 7.38
C VAL A 210 19.96 21.05 6.74
N ALA A 211 19.23 21.66 5.79
CA ALA A 211 19.65 22.93 5.19
C ALA A 211 19.70 24.07 6.23
N GLN A 212 18.69 24.17 7.09
CA GLN A 212 18.67 25.14 8.20
C GLN A 212 19.81 24.92 9.20
N LEU A 213 20.14 23.66 9.50
CA LEU A 213 21.25 23.33 10.38
C LEU A 213 22.60 23.75 9.75
N ALA A 214 22.79 23.51 8.46
CA ALA A 214 23.99 23.93 7.74
C ALA A 214 24.13 25.46 7.71
N GLU A 215 23.03 26.19 7.49
CA GLU A 215 23.01 27.66 7.56
C GLU A 215 23.35 28.17 8.96
N ALA A 216 22.73 27.61 10.00
CA ALA A 216 23.03 27.95 11.39
C ALA A 216 24.51 27.69 11.75
N GLN A 217 25.07 26.56 11.28
CA GLN A 217 26.50 26.26 11.45
C GLN A 217 27.38 27.32 10.78
N ASN A 218 27.06 27.73 9.55
CA ASN A 218 27.80 28.78 8.83
C ASN A 218 27.71 30.16 9.52
N LEU A 219 26.55 30.50 10.08
CA LEU A 219 26.38 31.72 10.87
C LEU A 219 27.23 31.68 12.14
N VAL A 220 27.24 30.54 12.84
CA VAL A 220 28.07 30.36 14.04
C VAL A 220 29.55 30.45 13.70
N THR A 221 30.03 29.78 12.65
CA THR A 221 31.45 29.85 12.25
C THR A 221 31.86 31.27 11.86
N THR A 222 31.02 31.98 11.11
CA THR A 222 31.25 33.39 10.74
C THR A 222 31.27 34.29 11.97
N ALA A 223 30.30 34.14 12.88
CA ALA A 223 30.24 34.91 14.12
C ALA A 223 31.45 34.64 15.03
N THR A 224 31.93 33.39 15.10
CA THR A 224 33.16 33.06 15.84
C THR A 224 34.39 33.71 15.20
N ALA A 225 34.51 33.70 13.87
CA ALA A 225 35.63 34.35 13.18
C ALA A 225 35.64 35.86 13.41
N ILE A 226 34.48 36.53 13.29
CA ILE A 226 34.32 37.97 13.58
C ILE A 226 34.68 38.27 15.03
N LYS A 227 34.23 37.43 15.98
CA LYS A 227 34.57 37.59 17.40
C LYS A 227 36.08 37.48 17.63
N ASP A 228 36.73 36.49 17.04
CA ASP A 228 38.17 36.27 17.21
C ASP A 228 38.98 37.42 16.60
N GLU A 229 38.58 37.95 15.43
CA GLU A 229 39.15 39.15 14.82
C GLU A 229 38.94 40.40 15.69
N ALA A 230 37.74 40.59 16.25
CA ALA A 230 37.47 41.69 17.17
C ALA A 230 38.31 41.61 18.45
N VAL A 231 38.51 40.39 19.00
CA VAL A 231 39.36 40.17 20.17
C VAL A 231 40.83 40.44 19.85
N THR A 232 41.33 40.01 18.69
CA THR A 232 42.73 40.29 18.29
C THR A 232 42.96 41.77 18.04
N ALA A 233 42.02 42.46 17.37
CA ALA A 233 42.05 43.90 17.17
C ALA A 233 42.01 44.67 18.50
N ALA A 234 41.15 44.27 19.44
CA ALA A 234 41.08 44.89 20.77
C ALA A 234 42.39 44.72 21.55
N ARG A 235 43.03 43.54 21.48
CA ARG A 235 44.34 43.31 22.09
C ARG A 235 45.43 44.18 21.45
N ALA A 236 45.45 44.31 20.13
CA ALA A 236 46.41 45.17 19.43
C ALA A 236 46.22 46.64 19.79
N ALA A 237 44.97 47.11 19.89
CA ALA A 237 44.65 48.47 20.31
C ALA A 237 45.09 48.74 21.76
N ALA A 238 44.92 47.78 22.68
CA ALA A 238 45.41 47.90 24.05
C ALA A 238 46.94 48.02 24.10
N VAL A 239 47.67 47.16 23.37
CA VAL A 239 49.14 47.25 23.29
C VAL A 239 49.60 48.58 22.71
N GLN A 240 48.89 49.11 21.70
CA GLN A 240 49.20 50.42 21.13
C GLN A 240 48.95 51.55 22.14
N ALA A 241 47.85 51.49 22.90
CA ALA A 241 47.54 52.46 23.94
C ALA A 241 48.62 52.46 25.04
N ASP A 242 49.04 51.29 25.52
CA ASP A 242 50.13 51.16 26.51
C ASP A 242 51.45 51.74 25.97
N ALA A 243 51.75 51.51 24.69
CA ALA A 243 52.93 52.06 24.03
C ALA A 243 52.86 53.59 23.86
N ASP A 244 51.68 54.14 23.59
CA ASP A 244 51.43 55.57 23.47
C ASP A 244 51.55 56.26 24.83
N GLU A 245 51.01 55.66 25.89
CA GLU A 245 51.15 56.11 27.28
C GLU A 245 52.62 56.11 27.70
N ALA A 246 53.36 55.02 27.49
CA ALA A 246 54.80 54.95 27.78
C ALA A 246 55.64 55.93 26.94
N ARG A 247 55.17 56.35 25.76
CA ARG A 247 55.81 57.43 24.98
C ARG A 247 55.49 58.80 25.59
N ALA A 248 54.26 59.03 26.03
CA ALA A 248 53.86 60.26 26.70
C ALA A 248 54.63 60.46 28.01
N GLU A 249 54.70 59.44 28.86
CA GLU A 249 55.47 59.48 30.13
C GLU A 249 56.96 59.80 29.91
N ARG A 250 57.57 59.20 28.89
CA ARG A 250 58.96 59.51 28.51
C ARG A 250 59.11 60.96 28.05
N ALA A 251 58.22 61.44 27.19
CA ALA A 251 58.24 62.82 26.72
C ALA A 251 58.03 63.82 27.88
N GLU A 252 57.15 63.52 28.83
CA GLU A 252 56.94 64.33 30.05
C GLU A 252 58.19 64.34 30.94
N THR A 253 58.82 63.18 31.13
CA THR A 253 60.07 63.05 31.90
C THR A 253 61.21 63.84 31.24
N GLU A 254 61.38 63.70 29.93
CA GLU A 254 62.36 64.47 29.16
C GLU A 254 62.08 65.97 29.23
N ALA A 255 60.82 66.39 29.13
CA ALA A 255 60.42 67.80 29.28
C ALA A 255 60.68 68.34 30.69
N ALA A 256 60.42 67.55 31.73
CA ALA A 256 60.73 67.92 33.12
C ALA A 256 62.24 68.06 33.34
N ASN A 257 63.04 67.12 32.82
CA ASN A 257 64.50 67.19 32.86
C ASN A 257 65.03 68.42 32.10
N ALA A 258 64.49 68.71 30.92
CA ALA A 258 64.86 69.90 30.14
C ALA A 258 64.55 71.20 30.90
N ARG A 259 63.38 71.28 31.58
CA ARG A 259 63.04 72.42 32.44
C ARG A 259 64.01 72.56 33.62
N ALA A 260 64.34 71.47 34.30
CA ALA A 260 65.30 71.47 35.40
C ALA A 260 66.70 71.92 34.95
N LEU A 261 67.18 71.45 33.79
CA LEU A 261 68.44 71.90 33.19
C LEU A 261 68.40 73.40 32.84
N LEU A 262 67.30 73.89 32.26
CA LEU A 262 67.14 75.32 31.97
C LEU A 262 67.15 76.17 33.23
N ASP A 263 66.50 75.73 34.30
CA ASP A 263 66.50 76.43 35.59
C ASP A 263 67.88 76.41 36.25
N GLN A 264 68.61 75.29 36.14
CA GLN A 264 70.02 75.22 36.55
C GLN A 264 70.88 76.22 35.79
N VAL A 265 70.78 76.27 34.45
CA VAL A 265 71.53 77.23 33.62
C VAL A 265 71.15 78.68 33.94
N ARG A 266 69.88 78.95 34.28
CA ARG A 266 69.44 80.27 34.75
C ARG A 266 70.10 80.64 36.08
N LEU A 267 70.10 79.75 37.06
CA LEU A 267 70.74 79.97 38.36
C LEU A 267 72.25 80.16 38.22
N GLU A 268 72.92 79.35 37.40
CA GLU A 268 74.34 79.50 37.06
C GLU A 268 74.59 80.85 36.38
N GLY A 269 73.73 81.25 35.43
CA GLY A 269 73.82 82.54 34.76
C GLY A 269 73.60 83.73 35.70
N GLU A 270 72.67 83.63 36.66
CA GLU A 270 72.47 84.61 37.73
C GLU A 270 73.67 84.68 38.67
N SER A 271 74.26 83.54 39.04
CA SER A 271 75.48 83.46 39.84
C SER A 271 76.66 84.13 39.12
N VAL A 272 76.87 83.81 37.84
CA VAL A 272 77.93 84.44 37.02
C VAL A 272 77.69 85.94 36.89
N ARG A 273 76.44 86.40 36.69
CA ARG A 273 76.13 87.84 36.68
C ARG A 273 76.44 88.50 38.02
N ALA A 274 76.11 87.86 39.14
CA ALA A 274 76.44 88.36 40.47
C ALA A 274 77.97 88.43 40.68
N GLU A 275 78.72 87.41 40.25
CA GLU A 275 80.18 87.42 40.27
C GLU A 275 80.77 88.53 39.41
N VAL A 276 80.26 88.74 38.19
CA VAL A 276 80.67 89.84 37.31
C VAL A 276 80.40 91.20 37.96
N LEU A 277 79.26 91.38 38.63
CA LEU A 277 78.95 92.60 39.38
C LEU A 277 79.95 92.81 40.54
N VAL A 278 80.30 91.76 41.29
CA VAL A 278 81.32 91.82 42.35
C VAL A 278 82.70 92.16 41.78
N LEU A 279 83.12 91.51 40.68
CA LEU A 279 84.39 91.78 40.01
C LEU A 279 84.45 93.21 39.45
N ASN A 280 83.35 93.71 38.87
CA ASN A 280 83.24 95.10 38.41
C ASN A 280 83.33 96.09 39.60
N GLY A 281 82.68 95.79 40.73
CA GLY A 281 82.81 96.58 41.95
C GLY A 281 84.25 96.62 42.49
N ARG A 282 84.94 95.46 42.47
CA ARG A 282 86.37 95.38 42.81
C ARG A 282 87.23 96.18 41.83
N LEU A 283 86.98 96.06 40.53
CA LEU A 283 87.70 96.81 39.50
C LEU A 283 87.50 98.33 39.69
N ALA A 284 86.28 98.78 39.96
CA ALA A 284 86.00 100.18 40.27
C ALA A 284 86.76 100.66 41.51
N THR A 285 86.87 99.82 42.55
CA THR A 285 87.67 100.10 43.74
C THR A 285 89.14 100.26 43.39
N VAL A 286 89.72 99.31 42.64
CA VAL A 286 91.12 99.35 42.19
C VAL A 286 91.39 100.58 41.31
N ILE A 287 90.46 100.95 40.43
CA ILE A 287 90.56 102.18 39.62
C ILE A 287 90.58 103.42 40.52
N SER A 288 89.69 103.50 41.51
CA SER A 288 89.66 104.60 42.47
C SER A 288 90.94 104.70 43.30
N GLU A 289 91.49 103.57 43.74
CA GLU A 289 92.77 103.50 44.46
C GLU A 289 93.93 103.95 43.57
N ARG A 290 94.00 103.47 42.32
CA ARG A 290 94.99 103.91 41.33
C ARG A 290 94.91 105.41 41.08
N ASP A 291 93.71 105.95 40.88
CA ASP A 291 93.52 107.38 40.60
C ASP A 291 93.88 108.22 41.82
N SER A 292 93.56 107.75 43.04
CA SER A 292 93.98 108.36 44.30
C SER A 292 95.51 108.36 44.44
N ALA A 293 96.17 107.22 44.23
CA ALA A 293 97.62 107.10 44.25
C ALA A 293 98.28 107.98 43.17
N THR A 294 97.69 108.07 41.98
CA THR A 294 98.17 108.94 40.90
C THR A 294 98.05 110.41 41.31
N SER A 295 96.96 110.79 41.97
CA SER A 295 96.76 112.14 42.51
C SER A 295 97.77 112.47 43.62
N GLU A 296 98.10 111.51 44.47
CA GLU A 296 99.14 111.65 45.51
C GLU A 296 100.53 111.81 44.89
N VAL A 297 100.88 111.00 43.89
CA VAL A 297 102.14 111.13 43.15
C VAL A 297 102.24 112.49 42.45
N THR A 298 101.15 113.00 41.87
CA THR A 298 101.16 114.35 41.27
C THR A 298 101.33 115.44 42.32
N ARG A 299 100.69 115.31 43.49
CA ARG A 299 100.91 116.22 44.63
C ARG A 299 102.36 116.18 45.11
N GLU A 300 102.92 115.00 45.35
CA GLU A 300 104.31 114.82 45.77
C GLU A 300 105.30 115.38 44.75
N ARG A 301 105.04 115.17 43.44
CA ARG A 301 105.86 115.75 42.38
C ARG A 301 105.81 117.28 42.40
N SER A 302 104.62 117.87 42.60
CA SER A 302 104.47 119.32 42.73
C SER A 302 105.21 119.87 43.96
N TYR A 303 105.14 119.17 45.10
CA TYR A 303 105.89 119.52 46.31
C TYR A 303 107.40 119.39 46.12
N ALA A 304 107.86 118.35 45.43
CA ALA A 304 109.27 118.15 45.11
C ALA A 304 109.80 119.23 44.15
N GLU A 305 109.04 119.56 43.10
CA GLU A 305 109.37 120.66 42.18
C GLU A 305 109.43 122.01 42.93
N GLN A 306 108.51 122.25 43.86
CA GLN A 306 108.52 123.45 44.71
C GLN A 306 109.76 123.50 45.62
N ARG A 307 110.13 122.39 46.28
CA ARG A 307 111.37 122.28 47.07
C ARG A 307 112.63 122.54 46.25
N VAL A 308 112.71 122.02 45.02
CA VAL A 308 113.86 122.26 44.13
C VAL A 308 113.93 123.74 43.75
N THR A 309 112.78 124.39 43.55
CA THR A 309 112.69 125.82 43.21
C THR A 309 113.14 126.68 44.40
N ASP A 310 112.70 126.34 45.61
CA ASP A 310 113.11 127.02 46.85
C ASP A 310 114.62 126.87 47.12
N VAL A 311 115.18 125.67 46.92
CA VAL A 311 116.63 125.42 47.05
C VAL A 311 117.42 126.20 46.00
N ARG A 312 116.94 126.29 44.75
CA ARG A 312 117.57 127.13 43.72
C ARG A 312 117.55 128.61 44.12
N ALA A 313 116.42 129.11 44.61
CA ALA A 313 116.29 130.49 45.06
C ALA A 313 117.24 130.79 46.24
N ALA A 314 117.37 129.86 47.20
CA ALA A 314 118.30 129.98 48.33
C ALA A 314 119.77 129.98 47.88
N LEU A 315 120.14 129.13 46.91
CA LEU A 315 121.50 129.10 46.35
C LEU A 315 121.83 130.37 45.54
N GLU A 316 120.86 130.91 44.80
CA GLU A 316 121.02 132.20 44.11
C GLU A 316 121.21 133.37 45.09
N GLN A 317 120.49 133.36 46.22
CA GLN A 317 120.71 134.30 47.33
C GLN A 317 122.10 134.14 47.94
N GLN A 318 122.59 132.91 48.15
CA GLN A 318 123.95 132.68 48.64
C GLN A 318 125.03 133.14 47.66
N LEU A 319 124.83 132.96 46.35
CA LEU A 319 125.75 133.44 45.33
C LEU A 319 125.77 134.97 45.23
N THR A 320 124.64 135.63 45.43
CA THR A 320 124.59 137.10 45.49
C THR A 320 125.27 137.62 46.75
N GLN A 321 125.08 136.97 47.90
CA GLN A 321 125.78 137.29 49.15
C GLN A 321 127.30 137.14 49.01
N LEU A 322 127.78 136.02 48.46
CA LEU A 322 129.21 135.76 48.25
C LEU A 322 129.86 136.74 47.27
N ARG A 323 129.10 137.24 46.28
CA ARG A 323 129.58 138.30 45.37
C ARG A 323 129.71 139.65 46.09
N ALA A 324 128.75 139.98 46.95
CA ALA A 324 128.83 141.17 47.78
C ALA A 324 130.03 141.12 48.74
N ASP A 325 130.26 139.96 49.39
CA ASP A 325 131.40 139.75 50.29
C ASP A 325 132.76 139.84 49.56
N LEU A 326 132.85 139.35 48.32
CA LEU A 326 134.05 139.49 47.48
C LEU A 326 134.32 140.95 47.08
N ASP A 327 133.28 141.74 46.81
CA ASP A 327 133.43 143.16 46.52
C ASP A 327 133.81 143.97 47.77
N GLU A 328 133.31 143.59 48.95
CA GLU A 328 133.70 144.12 50.26
C GLU A 328 135.20 143.85 50.54
N LEU A 329 135.65 142.61 50.33
CA LEU A 329 137.05 142.23 50.50
C LEU A 329 137.98 142.99 49.53
N ARG A 330 137.57 143.18 48.28
CA ARG A 330 138.33 143.97 47.29
C ARG A 330 138.35 145.47 47.58
N ARG A 331 137.36 146.01 48.30
CA ARG A 331 137.42 147.38 48.84
C ARG A 331 138.39 147.47 50.01
N SER A 332 138.33 146.53 50.95
CA SER A 332 139.21 146.49 52.12
C SER A 332 140.69 146.33 51.73
N GLU A 333 141.00 145.53 50.71
CA GLU A 333 142.36 145.34 50.19
C GLU A 333 142.89 146.62 49.51
N ARG A 334 142.05 147.33 48.76
CA ARG A 334 142.41 148.61 48.14
C ARG A 334 142.69 149.68 49.18
N GLU A 335 141.90 149.72 50.25
CA GLU A 335 142.12 150.64 51.38
C GLU A 335 143.41 150.33 52.15
N GLN A 336 143.77 149.05 52.31
CA GLN A 336 145.04 148.64 52.93
C GLN A 336 146.27 149.05 52.09
N ARG A 337 146.23 148.92 50.76
CA ARG A 337 147.32 149.38 49.88
C ARG A 337 147.52 150.89 49.93
N THR A 338 146.44 151.68 49.99
CA THR A 338 146.54 153.14 50.16
C THR A 338 147.04 153.61 51.53
N ARG A 339 146.99 152.75 52.57
CA ARG A 339 147.59 153.04 53.90
C ARG A 339 149.09 152.71 53.94
N ALA A 340 149.52 151.68 53.22
CA ALA A 340 150.93 151.31 53.10
C ALA A 340 151.74 152.38 52.32
N ASP A 341 151.19 152.89 51.21
CA ASP A 341 151.86 153.91 50.37
C ASP A 341 151.96 155.29 51.05
N ARG A 342 151.18 155.56 52.11
CA ARG A 342 151.29 156.78 52.95
C ARG A 342 152.27 156.65 54.11
N ALA A 343 152.67 155.45 54.50
CA ALA A 343 153.56 155.22 55.64
C ALA A 343 155.06 155.32 55.26
N GLU A 344 155.43 155.05 54.00
CA GLU A 344 156.84 155.10 53.58
C GLU A 344 157.32 156.49 53.08
N ALA A 345 156.42 157.46 52.86
CA ALA A 345 156.77 158.81 52.39
C ALA A 345 157.14 159.82 53.50
N GLN A 346 157.20 159.43 54.79
CA GLN A 346 157.30 160.39 55.92
C GLN A 346 158.58 160.36 56.78
N THR A 347 159.62 159.57 56.46
CA THR A 347 160.84 159.54 57.30
C THR A 347 162.16 159.56 56.51
N THR A 348 162.36 160.63 55.74
CA THR A 348 163.67 161.28 55.48
C THR A 348 163.44 162.77 55.82
N ARG A 349 164.14 163.53 56.67
CA ARG A 349 165.49 163.63 57.30
C ARG A 349 165.40 164.79 58.37
N PRO A 350 166.44 165.26 59.12
CA PRO A 350 167.59 164.62 59.82
C PRO A 350 168.02 165.29 61.18
N LYS A 351 168.90 164.64 61.96
CA LYS A 351 170.02 165.22 62.78
C LYS A 351 170.99 164.07 63.13
N GLN A 352 172.31 164.12 63.05
CA GLN A 352 173.34 165.04 62.51
C GLN A 352 174.53 164.11 62.21
N LYS A 353 175.30 164.38 61.14
CA LYS A 353 176.68 163.88 60.94
C LYS A 353 176.88 162.37 60.82
#